data_AF-A0A382IWR7-F1
#
_entry.id   AF-A0A382IWR7-F1
#
_cell.length_a   1.000
_cell.length_b   1.000
_cell.length_c   1.000
_cell.angle_alpha   90.00
_cell.angle_beta   90.00
_cell.angle_gamma   90.00
#
_symmetry.space_group_name_H-M   'P 1'
#
loop_
_entity.id
_entity.type
_entity.pdbx_description
1 polymer ?
#
loop_
_entity_poly.entity_id
_entity_poly.type
_entity_poly.pdbx_seq_one_letter_code
_entity_poly.pdbx_strand_id
1 'polypeptide(L)'
;MSHIAYVNGRYVRHTEATVHIEDRGYQFADGVYEVIAVWNKKPVDYGAHISRLLRSLAEIGISAFPNPGVLTVIIKEIMRRNRLSRGSIYMQVSRGVAPRNHAFPPEKTSTSLVVTARHGVGPSEDQIKHGVRVSTEPDLRWGRRDIKSVGLLPNVLAKQRAVLKGAYEALLIDGDGTLTEATSANLWILDQEGALLTRPLGPDILAGITRQTVLSLARSTGLKVTERSFS
;
A
#
# COMPACT_ATOMS: atom_id res chain seq x y z
N MET A 1 -2.07 -0.20 -26.12
CA MET A 1 -1.18 -0.90 -25.17
C MET A 1 -1.90 -2.13 -24.65
N SER A 2 -1.21 -3.24 -24.39
CA SER A 2 -1.84 -4.42 -23.79
C SER A 2 -2.13 -4.15 -22.31
N HIS A 3 -3.38 -4.36 -21.89
CA HIS A 3 -3.82 -4.29 -20.50
C HIS A 3 -4.09 -5.71 -20.01
N ILE A 4 -3.06 -6.35 -19.46
CA ILE A 4 -3.12 -7.73 -18.94
C ILE A 4 -3.07 -7.69 -17.43
N ALA A 5 -4.03 -8.36 -16.79
CA ALA A 5 -4.04 -8.66 -15.37
C ALA A 5 -3.67 -10.14 -15.14
N TYR A 6 -3.18 -10.45 -13.95
CA TYR A 6 -3.11 -11.82 -13.45
C TYR A 6 -4.24 -12.00 -12.43
N VAL A 7 -5.05 -13.02 -12.61
CA VAL A 7 -6.10 -13.39 -11.65
C VAL A 7 -6.07 -14.90 -11.46
N ASN A 8 -5.80 -15.33 -10.22
CA ASN A 8 -5.91 -16.72 -9.77
C ASN A 8 -5.29 -17.75 -10.75
N GLY A 9 -4.03 -17.55 -11.17
CA GLY A 9 -3.31 -18.48 -12.05
C GLY A 9 -3.29 -18.09 -13.53
N ARG A 10 -4.06 -17.08 -13.94
CA ARG A 10 -4.29 -16.79 -15.36
C ARG A 10 -3.92 -15.36 -15.70
N TYR A 11 -3.20 -15.18 -16.82
CA TYR A 11 -2.98 -13.87 -17.44
C TYR A 11 -4.12 -13.60 -18.42
N VAL A 12 -4.95 -12.61 -18.12
CA VAL A 12 -6.18 -12.30 -18.88
C VAL A 12 -6.20 -10.84 -19.29
N ARG A 13 -7.00 -10.49 -20.29
CA ARG A 13 -7.26 -9.08 -20.59
C ARG A 13 -7.99 -8.44 -19.42
N HIS A 14 -7.74 -7.16 -19.18
CA HIS A 14 -8.34 -6.46 -18.05
C HIS A 14 -9.88 -6.48 -18.07
N THR A 15 -10.49 -6.49 -19.27
CA THR A 15 -11.94 -6.60 -19.47
C THR A 15 -12.51 -7.99 -19.15
N GLU A 16 -11.65 -9.00 -19.04
CA GLU A 16 -11.99 -10.40 -18.72
C GLU A 16 -11.57 -10.78 -17.30
N ALA A 17 -10.92 -9.87 -16.58
CA ALA A 17 -10.48 -10.09 -15.21
C ALA A 17 -11.69 -10.09 -14.27
N THR A 18 -11.98 -11.23 -13.64
CA THR A 18 -13.11 -11.39 -12.74
C THR A 18 -12.69 -11.99 -11.41
N VAL A 19 -13.35 -11.56 -10.34
CA VAL A 19 -13.26 -12.17 -9.00
C VAL A 19 -14.63 -12.74 -8.64
N HIS A 20 -14.66 -13.79 -7.82
CA HIS A 20 -15.93 -14.38 -7.40
C HIS A 20 -16.68 -13.43 -6.45
N ILE A 21 -18.01 -13.39 -6.52
CA ILE A 21 -18.83 -12.53 -5.65
C ILE A 21 -18.76 -12.91 -4.16
N GLU A 22 -18.43 -14.16 -3.89
CA GLU A 22 -18.13 -14.68 -2.54
C GLU A 22 -16.65 -14.64 -2.17
N ASP A 23 -15.83 -13.92 -2.94
CA ASP A 23 -14.48 -13.60 -2.49
C ASP A 23 -14.56 -12.76 -1.21
N ARG A 24 -13.91 -13.22 -0.16
CA ARG A 24 -13.94 -12.58 1.16
C ARG A 24 -13.28 -11.20 1.15
N GLY A 25 -12.34 -10.96 0.23
CA GLY A 25 -11.78 -9.62 0.00
C GLY A 25 -12.85 -8.65 -0.49
N TYR A 26 -13.83 -9.12 -1.27
CA TYR A 26 -14.96 -8.31 -1.73
C TYR A 26 -16.03 -8.12 -0.63
N GLN A 27 -16.35 -9.18 0.12
CA GLN A 27 -17.43 -9.13 1.11
C GLN A 27 -17.05 -8.52 2.47
N PHE A 28 -15.78 -8.62 2.86
CA PHE A 28 -15.32 -8.29 4.22
C PHE A 28 -14.04 -7.45 4.27
N ALA A 29 -13.46 -7.09 3.13
CA ALA A 29 -12.09 -6.57 3.06
C ALA A 29 -11.05 -7.51 3.71
N ASP A 30 -11.32 -8.82 3.69
CA ASP A 30 -10.46 -9.88 4.26
C ASP A 30 -9.29 -10.20 3.30
N GLY A 31 -8.35 -9.26 3.24
CA GLY A 31 -7.20 -9.32 2.36
C GLY A 31 -6.22 -8.16 2.57
N VAL A 32 -5.06 -8.28 1.93
CA VAL A 32 -3.96 -7.31 1.97
C VAL A 32 -3.48 -6.98 0.57
N TYR A 33 -2.76 -5.88 0.42
CA TYR A 33 -2.25 -5.46 -0.88
C TYR A 33 -0.86 -4.83 -0.80
N GLU A 34 -0.20 -4.76 -1.95
CA GLU A 34 1.04 -4.02 -2.18
C GLU A 34 0.96 -3.18 -3.45
N VAL A 35 1.73 -2.08 -3.46
CA VAL A 35 1.98 -1.26 -4.64
C VAL A 35 3.48 -1.10 -4.78
N ILE A 36 4.05 -1.67 -5.83
CA ILE A 36 5.49 -1.67 -6.09
C ILE A 36 5.76 -0.75 -7.27
N ALA A 37 6.56 0.30 -7.06
CA ALA A 37 6.99 1.16 -8.15
C ALA A 37 7.92 0.38 -9.10
N VAL A 38 7.81 0.64 -10.39
CA VAL A 38 8.72 0.13 -11.43
C VAL A 38 9.44 1.31 -12.05
N TRP A 39 10.76 1.22 -12.04
CA TRP A 39 11.65 2.21 -12.64
C TRP A 39 12.67 1.53 -13.54
N ASN A 40 12.80 2.00 -14.79
CA ASN A 40 13.69 1.42 -15.78
C ASN A 40 13.58 -0.12 -15.87
N LYS A 41 12.34 -0.62 -15.97
CA LYS A 41 11.97 -2.06 -16.02
C LYS A 41 12.35 -2.86 -14.77
N LYS A 42 12.69 -2.21 -13.64
CA LYS A 42 13.03 -2.87 -12.38
C LYS A 42 12.02 -2.48 -11.29
N PRO A 43 11.42 -3.45 -10.57
CA PRO A 43 10.67 -3.14 -9.36
C PRO A 43 11.59 -2.55 -8.28
N VAL A 44 11.18 -1.45 -7.69
CA VAL A 44 11.92 -0.74 -6.61
C VAL A 44 11.61 -1.42 -5.27
N ASP A 45 12.64 -1.60 -4.44
CA ASP A 45 12.53 -2.18 -3.08
C ASP A 45 11.72 -3.48 -2.99
N TYR A 46 11.80 -4.31 -4.05
CA TYR A 46 10.97 -5.51 -4.21
C TYR A 46 10.97 -6.43 -2.98
N GLY A 47 12.16 -6.73 -2.44
CA GLY A 47 12.29 -7.59 -1.27
C GLY A 47 11.50 -7.06 -0.06
N ALA A 48 11.58 -5.75 0.20
CA ALA A 48 10.85 -5.12 1.30
C ALA A 48 9.33 -5.18 1.10
N HIS A 49 8.84 -5.01 -0.14
CA HIS A 49 7.42 -5.15 -0.46
C HIS A 49 6.92 -6.58 -0.22
N ILE A 50 7.69 -7.58 -0.64
CA ILE A 50 7.29 -8.99 -0.44
C ILE A 50 7.35 -9.35 1.06
N SER A 51 8.36 -8.90 1.80
CA SER A 51 8.41 -9.10 3.26
C SER A 51 7.21 -8.47 3.97
N ARG A 52 6.81 -7.26 3.61
CA ARG A 52 5.64 -6.58 4.22
C ARG A 52 4.32 -7.24 3.84
N LEU A 53 4.19 -7.73 2.61
CA LEU A 53 3.04 -8.53 2.19
C LEU A 53 2.90 -9.78 3.06
N LEU A 54 3.98 -10.58 3.16
CA LEU A 54 3.98 -11.81 3.96
C LEU A 54 3.67 -11.54 5.44
N ARG A 55 4.25 -10.48 6.00
CA ARG A 55 3.93 -10.04 7.36
C ARG A 55 2.45 -9.69 7.50
N SER A 56 1.90 -8.90 6.59
CA SER A 56 0.48 -8.50 6.63
C SER A 56 -0.46 -9.69 6.49
N LEU A 57 -0.11 -10.68 5.65
CA LEU A 57 -0.84 -11.94 5.51
C LEU A 57 -0.84 -12.74 6.84
N ALA A 58 0.33 -12.86 7.48
CA ALA A 58 0.47 -13.57 8.74
C ALA A 58 -0.38 -12.94 9.87
N GLU A 59 -0.43 -11.61 9.95
CA GLU A 59 -1.22 -10.87 10.96
C GLU A 59 -2.73 -11.11 10.86
N ILE A 60 -3.22 -11.47 9.67
CA ILE A 60 -4.62 -11.86 9.46
C ILE A 60 -4.78 -13.38 9.35
N GLY A 61 -3.76 -14.17 9.67
CA GLY A 61 -3.84 -15.64 9.67
C GLY A 61 -4.04 -16.25 8.27
N ILE A 62 -3.49 -15.65 7.22
CA ILE A 62 -3.42 -16.25 5.88
C ILE A 62 -2.02 -16.84 5.70
N SER A 63 -1.89 -18.17 5.81
CA SER A 63 -0.64 -18.91 5.65
C SER A 63 -0.48 -19.51 4.24
N ALA A 64 -1.59 -19.85 3.57
CA ALA A 64 -1.62 -20.47 2.26
C ALA A 64 -1.37 -19.46 1.14
N PHE A 65 -0.10 -19.06 0.94
CA PHE A 65 0.29 -18.08 -0.07
C PHE A 65 1.44 -18.61 -0.96
N PRO A 66 1.47 -18.29 -2.28
CA PRO A 66 2.54 -18.75 -3.15
C PRO A 66 3.92 -18.39 -2.64
N ASN A 67 4.88 -19.28 -2.90
CA ASN A 67 6.29 -19.02 -2.64
C ASN A 67 6.71 -17.67 -3.28
N PRO A 68 7.48 -16.80 -2.59
CA PRO A 68 7.99 -15.54 -3.15
C PRO A 68 8.66 -15.64 -4.53
N GLY A 69 9.29 -16.76 -4.85
CA GLY A 69 9.85 -17.05 -6.17
C GLY A 69 8.78 -17.10 -7.26
N VAL A 70 7.61 -17.68 -6.98
CA VAL A 70 6.47 -17.74 -7.90
C VAL A 70 5.91 -16.35 -8.18
N LEU A 71 5.79 -15.51 -7.14
CA LEU A 71 5.37 -14.10 -7.31
C LEU A 71 6.33 -13.33 -8.21
N THR A 72 7.63 -13.60 -8.08
CA THR A 72 8.65 -12.96 -8.92
C THR A 72 8.45 -13.30 -10.39
N VAL A 73 8.10 -14.56 -10.70
CA VAL A 73 7.77 -14.99 -12.06
C VAL A 73 6.49 -14.30 -12.56
N ILE A 74 5.44 -14.27 -11.73
CA ILE A 74 4.15 -13.63 -12.07
C ILE A 74 4.34 -12.15 -12.40
N ILE A 75 5.07 -11.42 -11.54
CA ILE A 75 5.29 -9.99 -11.68
C ILE A 75 6.14 -9.69 -12.92
N LYS A 76 7.22 -10.46 -13.16
CA LYS A 76 8.04 -10.31 -14.38
C LYS A 76 7.20 -10.53 -15.65
N GLU A 77 6.33 -11.52 -15.65
CA GLU A 77 5.47 -11.81 -16.80
C GLU A 77 4.40 -10.73 -17.00
N ILE A 78 3.79 -10.21 -15.92
CA ILE A 78 2.88 -9.05 -15.98
C ILE A 78 3.59 -7.83 -16.55
N MET A 79 4.80 -7.51 -16.08
CA MET A 79 5.60 -6.40 -16.60
C MET A 79 5.90 -6.56 -18.08
N ARG A 80 6.33 -7.76 -18.51
CA ARG A 80 6.62 -8.08 -19.91
C ARG A 80 5.38 -7.92 -20.79
N ARG A 81 4.25 -8.53 -20.41
CA ARG A 81 3.00 -8.51 -21.18
C ARG A 81 2.42 -7.10 -21.31
N ASN A 82 2.60 -6.24 -20.31
CA ASN A 82 2.14 -4.85 -20.33
C ASN A 82 3.18 -3.85 -20.87
N ARG A 83 4.37 -4.32 -21.29
CA ARG A 83 5.51 -3.51 -21.73
C ARG A 83 5.90 -2.42 -20.69
N LEU A 84 5.80 -2.75 -19.40
CA LEU A 84 5.97 -1.81 -18.31
C LEU A 84 7.47 -1.48 -18.11
N SER A 85 7.85 -0.24 -18.42
CA SER A 85 9.19 0.30 -18.14
C SER A 85 9.20 1.24 -16.94
N ARG A 86 8.16 2.05 -16.78
CA ARG A 86 7.97 2.99 -15.66
C ARG A 86 6.51 3.04 -15.25
N GLY A 87 6.24 2.85 -13.97
CA GLY A 87 4.87 2.80 -13.45
C GLY A 87 4.79 2.07 -12.13
N SER A 88 3.73 1.29 -11.91
CA SER A 88 3.59 0.44 -10.72
C SER A 88 2.96 -0.90 -11.02
N ILE A 89 3.20 -1.84 -10.11
CA ILE A 89 2.51 -3.10 -9.97
C ILE A 89 1.64 -3.02 -8.73
N TYR A 90 0.34 -3.26 -8.87
CA TYR A 90 -0.57 -3.49 -7.76
C TYR A 90 -0.74 -5.00 -7.59
N MET A 91 -0.70 -5.47 -6.35
CA MET A 91 -0.96 -6.86 -6.01
C MET A 91 -1.87 -6.93 -4.80
N GLN A 92 -2.90 -7.77 -4.86
CA GLN A 92 -3.84 -7.99 -3.77
C GLN A 92 -4.03 -9.48 -3.55
N VAL A 93 -4.11 -9.85 -2.27
CA VAL A 93 -4.34 -11.20 -1.80
C VAL A 93 -5.54 -11.18 -0.86
N SER A 94 -6.54 -12.01 -1.11
CA SER A 94 -7.63 -12.24 -0.16
C SER A 94 -7.58 -13.64 0.41
N ARG A 95 -8.31 -13.87 1.51
CA ARG A 95 -8.48 -15.22 2.09
C ARG A 95 -9.13 -16.22 1.11
N GLY A 96 -9.68 -15.72 0.00
CA GLY A 96 -10.27 -16.53 -1.05
C GLY A 96 -11.78 -16.56 -1.00
N VAL A 97 -12.33 -17.55 -1.69
CA VAL A 97 -13.77 -17.70 -1.91
C VAL A 97 -14.35 -18.72 -0.93
N ALA A 98 -15.38 -18.32 -0.19
CA ALA A 98 -16.10 -19.19 0.71
C ALA A 98 -17.51 -18.64 0.98
N PRO A 99 -18.50 -19.49 1.37
CA PRO A 99 -19.81 -19.02 1.79
C PRO A 99 -19.71 -17.93 2.85
N ARG A 100 -20.60 -16.93 2.76
CA ARG A 100 -20.52 -15.73 3.60
C ARG A 100 -20.69 -16.08 5.09
N ASN A 101 -19.59 -15.99 5.84
CA ASN A 101 -19.54 -16.10 7.29
C ASN A 101 -18.39 -15.24 7.82
N HIS A 102 -18.55 -14.58 8.98
CA HIS A 102 -17.49 -13.79 9.58
C HIS A 102 -16.32 -14.67 10.04
N ALA A 103 -16.60 -15.87 10.55
CA ALA A 103 -15.58 -16.83 10.92
C ALA A 103 -14.71 -17.21 9.71
N PHE A 104 -13.46 -17.58 9.97
CA PHE A 104 -12.56 -18.02 8.90
C PHE A 104 -13.08 -19.33 8.27
N PRO A 105 -12.95 -19.49 6.95
CA PRO A 105 -13.27 -20.73 6.27
C PRO A 105 -12.22 -21.80 6.61
N PRO A 106 -12.43 -23.06 6.20
CA PRO A 106 -11.46 -24.14 6.43
C PRO A 106 -10.05 -23.77 5.97
N GLU A 107 -9.03 -24.24 6.68
CA GLU A 107 -7.61 -23.91 6.43
C GLU A 107 -7.15 -24.20 4.99
N LYS A 108 -7.79 -25.16 4.31
CA LYS A 108 -7.49 -25.54 2.91
C LYS A 108 -8.08 -24.58 1.87
N THR A 109 -8.75 -23.51 2.27
CA THR A 109 -9.32 -22.52 1.33
C THR A 109 -8.18 -21.85 0.56
N SER A 110 -8.25 -21.92 -0.78
CA SER A 110 -7.25 -21.30 -1.64
C SER A 110 -7.37 -19.78 -1.60
N THR A 111 -6.26 -19.08 -1.40
CA THR A 111 -6.21 -17.62 -1.48
C THR A 111 -6.45 -17.12 -2.90
N SER A 112 -7.10 -15.98 -3.03
CA SER A 112 -7.18 -15.28 -4.33
C SER A 112 -5.99 -14.33 -4.47
N LEU A 113 -5.41 -14.26 -5.67
CA LEU A 113 -4.33 -13.35 -6.03
C LEU A 113 -4.68 -12.59 -7.30
N VAL A 114 -4.68 -11.26 -7.20
CA VAL A 114 -4.82 -10.34 -8.32
C VAL A 114 -3.56 -9.50 -8.46
N VAL A 115 -3.02 -9.39 -9.68
CA VAL A 115 -1.88 -8.51 -10.00
C VAL A 115 -2.20 -7.68 -11.23
N THR A 116 -2.01 -6.37 -11.16
CA THR A 116 -2.19 -5.45 -12.29
C THR A 116 -0.98 -4.54 -12.46
N ALA A 117 -0.84 -3.98 -13.66
CA ALA A 117 0.22 -3.04 -14.02
C ALA A 117 -0.39 -1.72 -14.48
N ARG A 118 0.21 -0.61 -14.06
CA ARG A 118 -0.17 0.75 -14.49
C ARG A 118 1.05 1.52 -14.93
N HIS A 119 1.00 2.12 -16.11
CA HIS A 119 2.01 3.05 -16.61
C HIS A 119 1.90 4.42 -15.93
N GLY A 120 3.02 5.15 -15.86
CA GLY A 120 3.01 6.56 -15.46
C GLY A 120 2.62 6.77 -14.00
N VAL A 121 3.54 6.45 -13.08
CA VAL A 121 3.33 6.61 -11.64
C VAL A 121 4.41 7.51 -11.06
N GLY A 122 3.99 8.41 -10.17
CA GLY A 122 4.83 9.39 -9.48
C GLY A 122 4.21 10.79 -9.51
N PRO A 123 4.70 11.71 -8.66
CA PRO A 123 4.32 13.11 -8.72
C PRO A 123 4.74 13.75 -10.05
N SER A 124 4.01 14.78 -10.49
CA SER A 124 4.42 15.61 -11.63
C SER A 124 5.67 16.42 -11.27
N GLU A 125 6.39 16.91 -12.28
CA GLU A 125 7.54 17.81 -12.06
C GLU A 125 7.16 19.06 -11.26
N ASP A 126 5.97 19.59 -11.51
CA ASP A 126 5.41 20.72 -10.78
C ASP A 126 5.21 20.40 -9.29
N GLN A 127 4.63 19.24 -8.98
CA GLN A 127 4.46 18.79 -7.59
C GLN A 127 5.80 18.56 -6.88
N ILE A 128 6.81 18.06 -7.59
CA ILE A 128 8.16 17.88 -7.03
C ILE A 128 8.79 19.25 -6.70
N LYS A 129 8.64 20.23 -7.59
CA LYS A 129 9.30 21.53 -7.46
C LYS A 129 8.60 22.47 -6.47
N HIS A 130 7.26 22.49 -6.48
CA HIS A 130 6.46 23.46 -5.74
C HIS A 130 5.70 22.87 -4.56
N GLY A 131 5.77 21.54 -4.39
CA GLY A 131 5.02 20.85 -3.34
C GLY A 131 3.53 20.76 -3.66
N VAL A 132 2.75 20.39 -2.65
CA VAL A 132 1.30 20.19 -2.76
C VAL A 132 0.58 20.76 -1.54
N ARG A 133 -0.67 21.19 -1.74
CA ARG A 133 -1.54 21.57 -0.63
C ARG A 133 -2.01 20.34 0.13
N VAL A 134 -2.02 20.40 1.45
CA VAL A 134 -2.60 19.37 2.32
C VAL A 134 -3.70 19.97 3.20
N SER A 135 -4.65 19.14 3.64
CA SER A 135 -5.60 19.46 4.70
C SER A 135 -5.40 18.51 5.87
N THR A 136 -5.98 18.82 7.02
CA THR A 136 -6.07 17.89 8.15
C THR A 136 -7.47 17.27 8.22
N GLU A 137 -7.53 16.01 8.65
CA GLU A 137 -8.76 15.26 8.83
C GLU A 137 -8.65 14.36 10.08
N PRO A 138 -9.76 14.06 10.78
CA PRO A 138 -9.75 13.07 11.85
C PRO A 138 -9.35 11.68 11.33
N ASP A 139 -8.53 10.95 12.10
CA ASP A 139 -8.13 9.58 11.82
C ASP A 139 -9.22 8.60 12.28
N LEU A 140 -10.13 8.27 11.38
CA LEU A 140 -11.22 7.31 11.63
C LEU A 140 -10.85 5.87 11.21
N ARG A 141 -9.55 5.57 11.00
CA ARG A 141 -9.09 4.22 10.66
C ARG A 141 -9.10 3.32 11.88
N TRP A 142 -9.23 2.02 11.64
CA TRP A 142 -9.16 0.98 12.69
C TRP A 142 -7.81 0.97 13.42
N GLY A 143 -7.71 0.25 14.54
CA GLY A 143 -6.51 0.19 15.38
C GLY A 143 -5.36 -0.70 14.88
N ARG A 144 -5.42 -1.25 13.66
CA ARG A 144 -4.39 -2.12 13.07
C ARG A 144 -3.83 -1.55 11.76
N ARG A 145 -3.45 -0.27 11.78
CA ARG A 145 -2.97 0.51 10.62
C ARG A 145 -1.60 0.01 10.12
N ASP A 146 -0.91 -0.75 10.95
CA ASP A 146 0.31 -1.50 10.63
C ASP A 146 0.09 -2.60 9.58
N ILE A 147 -1.12 -3.14 9.45
CA ILE A 147 -1.47 -4.14 8.43
C ILE A 147 -1.89 -3.41 7.16
N LYS A 148 -1.26 -3.72 6.03
CA LYS A 148 -1.62 -3.16 4.72
C LYS A 148 -2.86 -3.84 4.12
N SER A 149 -3.97 -3.80 4.85
CA SER A 149 -5.24 -4.42 4.46
C SER A 149 -5.94 -3.66 3.34
N VAL A 150 -6.91 -4.30 2.69
CA VAL A 150 -7.77 -3.66 1.68
C VAL A 150 -8.95 -2.86 2.29
N GLY A 151 -9.04 -2.80 3.62
CA GLY A 151 -10.06 -2.03 4.36
C GLY A 151 -9.80 -0.52 4.36
N LEU A 152 -9.82 0.10 3.17
CA LEU A 152 -9.36 1.47 2.93
C LEU A 152 -10.48 2.52 2.96
N LEU A 153 -11.71 2.17 3.33
CA LEU A 153 -12.84 3.10 3.30
C LEU A 153 -12.57 4.41 4.09
N PRO A 154 -12.01 4.38 5.32
CA PRO A 154 -11.71 5.62 6.04
C PRO A 154 -10.65 6.49 5.31
N ASN A 155 -9.63 5.87 4.69
CA ASN A 155 -8.63 6.57 3.89
C ASN A 155 -9.27 7.28 2.69
N VAL A 156 -10.17 6.58 1.97
CA VAL A 156 -10.89 7.13 0.80
C VAL A 156 -11.76 8.32 1.21
N LEU A 157 -12.49 8.21 2.32
CA LEU A 157 -13.35 9.29 2.82
C LEU A 157 -12.53 10.52 3.23
N ALA A 158 -11.42 10.33 3.94
CA ALA A 158 -10.53 11.43 4.30
C ALA A 158 -9.89 12.09 3.07
N LYS A 159 -9.44 11.29 2.10
CA LYS A 159 -8.88 11.79 0.84
C LYS A 159 -9.90 12.62 0.06
N GLN A 160 -11.15 12.15 0.00
CA GLN A 160 -12.21 12.87 -0.68
C GLN A 160 -12.51 14.22 -0.02
N ARG A 161 -12.52 14.29 1.32
CA ARG A 161 -12.68 15.57 2.03
C ARG A 161 -11.53 16.54 1.75
N ALA A 162 -10.30 16.04 1.66
CA ALA A 162 -9.15 16.86 1.25
C ALA A 162 -9.32 17.42 -0.17
N VAL A 163 -9.72 16.58 -1.12
CA VAL A 163 -9.97 16.99 -2.52
C VAL A 163 -11.05 18.08 -2.59
N LEU A 164 -12.14 17.94 -1.82
CA LEU A 164 -13.19 18.96 -1.75
C LEU A 164 -12.72 20.30 -1.16
N LYS A 165 -11.64 20.29 -0.36
CA LYS A 165 -10.96 21.50 0.17
C LYS A 165 -9.86 22.01 -0.78
N GLY A 166 -9.73 21.45 -1.98
CA GLY A 166 -8.66 21.78 -2.92
C GLY A 166 -7.27 21.33 -2.46
N ALA A 167 -7.19 20.37 -1.54
CA ALA A 167 -5.95 19.76 -1.10
C ALA A 167 -5.64 18.49 -1.90
N TYR A 168 -4.36 18.24 -2.14
CA TYR A 168 -3.88 17.02 -2.77
C TYR A 168 -3.98 15.82 -1.82
N GLU A 169 -3.75 16.02 -0.53
CA GLU A 169 -3.70 14.96 0.47
C GLU A 169 -4.24 15.42 1.82
N ALA A 170 -4.73 14.49 2.63
CA ALA A 170 -5.09 14.71 4.03
C ALA A 170 -4.04 14.12 4.97
N LEU A 171 -3.60 14.92 5.93
CA LEU A 171 -2.89 14.50 7.13
C LEU A 171 -3.92 14.09 8.19
N LEU A 172 -3.70 12.94 8.83
CA LEU A 172 -4.64 12.35 9.76
C LEU A 172 -4.26 12.69 11.21
N ILE A 173 -5.26 13.12 11.98
CA ILE A 173 -5.13 13.49 13.39
C ILE A 173 -5.86 12.45 14.24
N ASP A 174 -5.15 11.82 15.17
CA ASP A 174 -5.72 10.84 16.09
C ASP A 174 -6.59 11.50 17.17
N GLY A 175 -7.31 10.68 17.94
CA GLY A 175 -8.23 11.15 18.99
C GLY A 175 -7.55 11.93 20.13
N ASP A 176 -6.24 11.75 20.31
CA ASP A 176 -5.42 12.49 21.28
C ASP A 176 -4.86 13.82 20.73
N GLY A 177 -5.24 14.20 19.50
CA GLY A 177 -4.80 15.41 18.82
C GLY A 177 -3.45 15.30 18.13
N THR A 178 -2.82 14.12 18.11
CA THR A 178 -1.51 13.93 17.46
C THR A 178 -1.63 13.51 16.00
N LEU A 179 -0.69 13.94 15.16
CA LEU A 179 -0.62 13.56 13.75
C LEU A 179 -0.08 12.14 13.57
N THR A 180 -0.75 11.29 12.80
CA THR A 180 -0.33 9.91 12.53
C THR A 180 0.44 9.82 11.20
N GLU A 181 -0.27 9.74 10.10
CA GLU A 181 0.24 9.73 8.73
C GLU A 181 -0.78 10.37 7.77
N ALA A 182 -0.48 10.40 6.48
CA ALA A 182 -1.44 10.83 5.47
C ALA A 182 -2.36 9.67 5.05
N THR A 183 -3.41 9.97 4.29
CA THR A 183 -4.34 8.91 3.80
C THR A 183 -3.64 7.83 2.97
N SER A 184 -2.51 8.13 2.34
CA SER A 184 -1.77 7.21 1.48
C SER A 184 -0.25 7.32 1.54
N ALA A 185 0.31 8.00 2.55
CA ALA A 185 1.76 8.21 2.71
C ALA A 185 2.14 8.39 4.19
N ASN A 186 3.38 8.10 4.57
CA ASN A 186 3.90 8.51 5.87
C ASN A 186 4.20 10.02 5.89
N LEU A 187 4.16 10.61 7.09
CA LEU A 187 4.39 12.04 7.31
C LEU A 187 5.80 12.30 7.82
N TRP A 188 6.40 13.38 7.30
CA TRP A 188 7.71 13.89 7.67
C TRP A 188 7.62 15.39 7.94
N ILE A 189 8.32 15.87 8.97
CA ILE A 189 8.42 17.29 9.31
C ILE A 189 9.91 17.64 9.42
N LEU A 190 10.33 18.74 8.81
CA LEU A 190 11.63 19.35 9.09
C LEU A 190 11.41 20.40 10.18
N ASP A 191 12.01 20.22 11.35
CA ASP A 191 11.88 21.19 12.44
C ASP A 191 12.80 22.41 12.27
N GLN A 192 12.68 23.38 13.17
CA GLN A 192 13.42 24.64 13.12
C GLN A 192 14.93 24.41 13.34
N GLU A 193 15.29 23.34 14.03
CA GLU A 193 16.66 22.89 14.28
C GLU A 193 17.25 22.08 13.10
N GLY A 194 16.48 21.87 12.03
CA GLY A 194 16.89 21.15 10.83
C GLY A 194 16.90 19.62 11.00
N ALA A 195 16.24 19.09 12.04
CA ALA A 195 16.05 17.66 12.22
C ALA A 195 14.78 17.16 11.52
N LEU A 196 14.86 15.95 11.00
CA LEU A 196 13.76 15.28 10.33
C LEU A 196 12.94 14.48 11.34
N LEU A 197 11.66 14.79 11.47
CA LEU A 197 10.72 14.14 12.37
C LEU A 197 9.79 13.20 11.60
N THR A 198 9.50 12.04 12.17
CA THR A 198 8.44 11.12 11.71
C THR A 198 7.84 10.41 12.92
N ARG A 199 6.58 9.97 12.82
CA ARG A 199 5.95 9.10 13.82
C ARG A 199 6.78 7.81 13.99
N PRO A 200 6.99 7.30 15.22
CA PRO A 200 7.58 5.99 15.43
C PRO A 200 6.69 4.87 14.86
N LEU A 201 7.29 3.73 14.53
CA LEU A 201 6.52 2.56 14.10
C LEU A 201 5.74 1.97 15.27
N GLY A 202 4.54 1.50 14.97
CA GLY A 202 3.58 0.93 15.91
C GLY A 202 2.30 0.55 15.18
N PRO A 203 1.22 0.22 15.89
CA PRO A 203 -0.07 -0.09 15.27
C PRO A 203 -0.73 1.12 14.58
N ASP A 204 -0.28 2.33 14.89
CA ASP A 204 -0.94 3.59 14.49
C ASP A 204 -0.60 4.07 13.07
N ILE A 205 0.46 3.54 12.47
CA ILE A 205 0.89 3.91 11.12
C ILE A 205 1.39 2.68 10.35
N LEU A 206 1.34 2.77 9.03
CA LEU A 206 1.95 1.76 8.18
C LEU A 206 3.48 1.89 8.21
N ALA A 207 4.18 0.77 8.37
CA ALA A 207 5.63 0.70 8.13
C ALA A 207 5.94 0.88 6.63
N GLY A 208 6.01 2.13 6.17
CA GLY A 208 6.26 2.48 4.78
C GLY A 208 7.66 2.08 4.32
N ILE A 209 7.74 1.50 3.12
CA ILE A 209 9.02 1.13 2.51
C ILE A 209 9.77 2.39 2.05
N THR A 210 9.08 3.35 1.43
CA THR A 210 9.66 4.66 1.15
C THR A 210 10.15 5.34 2.43
N ARG A 211 9.41 5.22 3.55
CA ARG A 211 9.84 5.74 4.84
C ARG A 211 11.15 5.11 5.31
N GLN A 212 11.26 3.78 5.23
CA GLN A 212 12.51 3.06 5.55
C GLN A 212 13.68 3.55 4.69
N THR A 213 13.47 3.73 3.39
CA THR A 213 14.50 4.24 2.47
C THR A 213 14.92 5.67 2.83
N VAL A 214 13.96 6.56 3.11
CA VAL A 214 14.26 7.94 3.56
C VAL A 214 15.03 7.94 4.88
N LEU A 215 14.66 7.10 5.86
CA LEU A 215 15.41 6.95 7.12
C LEU A 215 16.86 6.53 6.86
N SER A 216 17.09 5.53 6.00
CA SER A 216 18.43 5.05 5.66
C SER A 216 19.26 6.15 5.01
N LEU A 217 18.67 6.90 4.08
CA LEU A 217 19.35 7.99 3.38
C LEU A 217 19.70 9.13 4.34
N ALA A 218 18.74 9.59 5.15
CA ALA A 218 18.97 10.64 6.14
C ALA A 218 20.12 10.30 7.11
N ARG A 219 20.15 9.05 7.62
CA ARG A 219 21.24 8.58 8.47
C ARG A 219 22.59 8.55 7.74
N SER A 220 22.60 8.11 6.48
CA SER A 220 23.84 8.06 5.67
C SER A 220 24.41 9.44 5.32
N THR A 221 23.58 10.47 5.29
CA THR A 221 23.99 11.86 5.00
C THR A 221 24.26 12.68 6.27
N GLY A 222 24.18 12.07 7.46
CA GLY A 222 24.36 12.76 8.73
C GLY A 222 23.18 13.69 9.12
N LEU A 223 22.03 13.57 8.46
CA LEU A 223 20.84 14.31 8.84
C LEU A 223 20.28 13.75 10.15
N LYS A 224 20.06 14.60 11.14
CA LYS A 224 19.46 14.20 12.41
C LYS A 224 18.02 13.75 12.16
N VAL A 225 17.67 12.57 12.65
CA VAL A 225 16.32 12.02 12.57
C VAL A 225 15.79 11.73 13.96
N THR A 226 14.56 12.17 14.24
CA THR A 226 13.87 11.89 15.51
C THR A 226 12.54 11.20 15.23
N GLU A 227 12.36 10.00 15.78
CA GLU A 227 11.09 9.27 15.71
C GLU A 227 10.25 9.60 16.96
N ARG A 228 9.25 10.47 16.85
CA ARG A 228 8.37 10.88 17.97
C ARG A 228 6.97 11.27 17.50
N SER A 229 6.00 11.27 18.41
CA SER A 229 4.69 11.89 18.17
C SER A 229 4.80 13.41 18.15
N PHE A 230 3.90 14.05 17.40
CA PHE A 230 3.82 15.50 17.27
C PHE A 230 2.36 15.91 17.05
N SER A 231 2.02 17.13 17.47
CA SER A 231 0.72 17.78 17.39
C SER A 231 0.76 18.97 16.45
#